data_AF-A0A371AZ72-F1
#
_entry.id   AF-A0A371AZ72-F1
#
_cell.length_a   1.000
_cell.length_b   1.000
_cell.length_c   1.000
_cell.angle_alpha   90.00
_cell.angle_beta   90.00
_cell.angle_gamma   90.00
#
_symmetry.space_group_name_H-M   'P 1'
#
loop_
_entity.id
_entity.type
_entity.pdbx_description
1 polymer ?
#
loop_
_entity_poly.entity_id
_entity_poly.type
_entity_poly.pdbx_seq_one_letter_code
_entity_poly.pdbx_strand_id
1 'polypeptide(L)'
;MKKKLCSIIGLTVITFFITAFMSKPVYAYSIETLNDSSDFHEIKKMEDEIMKNARGFFADEAENIDFTVDYSHAVKIYVDTNIFENNTITQDIVSNTIKQAVYIWEIPVKVAEDEYVICTVSRKPPIENEVKQELLNNGTYTEEEIQEAEAKVGQWMIAASSYDKTKKDYISEIEKVLGESFNKEDKKHLYLLGGTPNMRMPFGLLESNQKYSIMTLDLIKPDTDSSSNARNLKEDLQTNTIYNFIKVKKWVSNLPPENAGDSGYAKQITKKYFAIQDTKSSKIPIIMGLVLMIIVVIIIFLYLKQKLIHSKR
;
A
#
# COMPACT_ATOMS: atom_id res chain seq x y z
N MET A 1 -61.66 7.11 -25.66
CA MET A 1 -60.26 6.63 -25.65
C MET A 1 -59.29 7.56 -24.89
N LYS A 2 -59.33 8.89 -25.06
CA LYS A 2 -58.41 9.84 -24.38
C LYS A 2 -58.34 9.74 -22.84
N LYS A 3 -59.48 9.54 -22.15
CA LYS A 3 -59.51 9.40 -20.68
C LYS A 3 -58.79 8.15 -20.15
N LYS A 4 -58.88 7.02 -20.86
CA LYS A 4 -58.17 5.78 -20.48
C LYS A 4 -56.67 5.89 -20.73
N LEU A 5 -56.27 6.60 -21.80
CA LEU A 5 -54.86 6.82 -22.14
C LEU A 5 -54.17 7.79 -21.14
N CYS A 6 -54.83 8.88 -20.75
CA CYS A 6 -54.30 9.79 -19.70
C CYS A 6 -54.22 9.12 -18.32
N SER A 7 -55.17 8.24 -17.99
CA SER A 7 -55.14 7.51 -16.72
C SER A 7 -54.01 6.50 -16.64
N ILE A 8 -53.68 5.84 -17.76
CA ILE A 8 -52.57 4.88 -17.83
C ILE A 8 -51.22 5.62 -17.74
N ILE A 9 -51.05 6.72 -18.49
CA ILE A 9 -49.82 7.53 -18.46
C ILE A 9 -49.59 8.16 -17.09
N GLY A 10 -50.65 8.64 -16.42
CA GLY A 10 -50.55 9.18 -15.06
C GLY A 10 -50.12 8.12 -14.03
N LEU A 11 -50.61 6.88 -14.16
CA LEU A 11 -50.24 5.78 -13.28
C LEU A 11 -48.77 5.36 -13.49
N THR A 12 -48.28 5.26 -14.73
CA THR A 12 -46.87 4.93 -15.00
C THR A 12 -45.90 6.01 -14.53
N VAL A 13 -46.24 7.29 -14.70
CA VAL A 13 -45.39 8.40 -14.23
C VAL A 13 -45.32 8.45 -12.70
N ILE A 14 -46.43 8.20 -12.00
CA ILE A 14 -46.45 8.09 -10.53
C ILE A 14 -45.64 6.89 -10.04
N THR A 15 -45.73 5.75 -10.73
CA THR A 15 -44.95 4.55 -10.37
C THR A 15 -43.45 4.78 -10.57
N PHE A 16 -43.04 5.48 -11.64
CA PHE A 16 -41.64 5.82 -11.91
C PHE A 16 -41.09 6.87 -10.92
N PHE A 17 -41.91 7.82 -10.48
CA PHE A 17 -41.54 8.80 -9.45
C PHE A 17 -41.42 8.18 -8.05
N ILE A 18 -42.27 7.20 -7.70
CA ILE A 18 -42.16 6.47 -6.42
C ILE A 18 -40.90 5.59 -6.40
N THR A 19 -40.51 4.97 -7.52
CA THR A 19 -39.25 4.21 -7.61
C THR A 19 -38.01 5.11 -7.59
N ALA A 20 -38.10 6.33 -8.15
CA ALA A 20 -37.00 7.31 -8.14
C ALA A 20 -36.85 8.05 -6.79
N PHE A 21 -37.90 8.14 -5.97
CA PHE A 21 -37.84 8.72 -4.63
C PHE A 21 -37.53 7.69 -3.51
N MET A 22 -37.57 6.39 -3.84
CA MET A 22 -37.20 5.30 -2.92
C MET A 22 -35.80 4.72 -3.19
N SER A 23 -35.02 5.31 -4.10
CA SER A 23 -33.59 5.05 -4.15
C SER A 23 -32.92 5.71 -2.94
N LYS A 24 -32.97 5.02 -1.80
CA LYS A 24 -32.01 5.21 -0.73
C LYS A 24 -30.60 5.08 -1.35
N PRO A 25 -29.61 5.86 -0.90
CA PRO A 25 -28.25 5.68 -1.38
C PRO A 25 -27.85 4.21 -1.23
N VAL A 26 -27.37 3.62 -2.33
CA VAL A 26 -26.79 2.27 -2.31
C VAL A 26 -25.47 2.40 -1.56
N TYR A 27 -25.47 2.01 -0.29
CA TYR A 27 -24.25 1.82 0.48
C TYR A 27 -24.00 0.32 0.56
N ALA A 28 -23.11 -0.16 -0.31
CA ALA A 28 -22.44 -1.44 -0.15
C ALA A 28 -21.00 -1.07 0.19
N TYR A 29 -20.53 -1.38 1.40
CA TYR A 29 -19.09 -1.32 1.66
C TYR A 29 -18.73 -2.51 2.54
N SER A 30 -18.37 -3.60 1.87
CA SER A 30 -17.36 -4.56 2.28
C SER A 30 -15.96 -3.91 2.15
N ILE A 31 -14.88 -4.63 2.50
CA ILE A 31 -13.51 -4.16 2.20
C ILE A 31 -13.40 -3.78 0.72
N GLU A 32 -12.77 -2.64 0.42
CA GLU A 32 -12.60 -2.19 -0.98
C GLU A 32 -11.50 -3.03 -1.63
N THR A 33 -11.89 -3.93 -2.54
CA THR A 33 -10.97 -4.73 -3.35
C THR A 33 -10.64 -4.05 -4.67
N LEU A 34 -9.44 -4.26 -5.19
CA LEU A 34 -8.93 -3.51 -6.34
C LEU A 34 -9.74 -3.74 -7.63
N ASN A 35 -10.19 -4.97 -7.91
CA ASN A 35 -10.94 -5.30 -9.13
C ASN A 35 -12.20 -4.43 -9.35
N ASP A 36 -12.81 -3.96 -8.25
CA ASP A 36 -14.05 -3.18 -8.29
C ASP A 36 -13.78 -1.67 -8.14
N SER A 37 -12.51 -1.26 -8.05
CA SER A 37 -12.11 0.13 -7.85
C SER A 37 -11.77 0.84 -9.15
N SER A 38 -11.97 2.16 -9.18
CA SER A 38 -11.57 3.02 -10.31
C SER A 38 -10.07 2.98 -10.60
N ASP A 39 -9.25 2.60 -9.62
CA ASP A 39 -7.79 2.53 -9.76
C ASP A 39 -7.31 1.29 -10.53
N PHE A 40 -8.17 0.27 -10.71
CA PHE A 40 -7.80 -1.02 -11.29
C PHE A 40 -7.05 -0.88 -12.61
N HIS A 41 -7.59 -0.11 -13.56
CA HIS A 41 -7.00 0.02 -14.89
C HIS A 41 -5.65 0.72 -14.91
N GLU A 42 -5.38 1.65 -13.99
CA GLU A 42 -4.07 2.30 -13.90
C GLU A 42 -3.05 1.37 -13.24
N ILE A 43 -3.43 0.72 -12.14
CA ILE A 43 -2.56 -0.19 -11.40
C ILE A 43 -2.26 -1.47 -12.22
N LYS A 44 -3.24 -1.98 -12.96
CA LYS A 44 -3.07 -3.15 -13.84
C LYS A 44 -2.00 -2.92 -14.91
N LYS A 45 -1.79 -1.69 -15.37
CA LYS A 45 -0.69 -1.36 -16.31
C LYS A 45 0.70 -1.56 -15.70
N MET A 46 0.80 -1.59 -14.38
CA MET A 46 2.03 -1.84 -13.64
C MET A 46 2.26 -3.33 -13.36
N GLU A 47 1.41 -4.24 -13.85
CA GLU A 47 1.50 -5.68 -13.58
C GLU A 47 2.91 -6.24 -13.81
N ASP A 48 3.52 -5.93 -14.97
CA ASP A 48 4.87 -6.40 -15.29
C ASP A 48 5.92 -5.89 -14.28
N GLU A 49 5.75 -4.66 -13.79
CA GLU A 49 6.65 -4.08 -12.79
C GLU A 49 6.45 -4.74 -11.42
N ILE A 50 5.19 -4.97 -11.01
CA ILE A 50 4.81 -5.66 -9.77
C ILE A 50 5.39 -7.09 -9.78
N MET A 51 5.20 -7.79 -10.89
CA MET A 51 5.71 -9.14 -11.11
C MET A 51 7.23 -9.20 -11.10
N LYS A 52 7.90 -8.25 -11.77
CA LYS A 52 9.36 -8.14 -11.74
C LYS A 52 9.87 -7.88 -10.32
N ASN A 53 9.19 -7.03 -9.57
CA ASN A 53 9.55 -6.72 -8.20
C ASN A 53 9.42 -7.96 -7.29
N ALA A 54 8.32 -8.71 -7.42
CA ALA A 54 8.09 -9.96 -6.68
C ALA A 54 9.12 -11.04 -6.99
N ARG A 55 9.46 -11.25 -8.27
CA ARG A 55 10.53 -12.18 -8.69
C ARG A 55 11.88 -11.85 -8.06
N GLY A 56 12.14 -10.58 -7.79
CA GLY A 56 13.38 -10.11 -7.16
C GLY A 56 13.66 -10.74 -5.79
N PHE A 57 12.65 -11.27 -5.09
CA PHE A 57 12.81 -11.96 -3.81
C PHE A 57 13.38 -13.37 -3.93
N PHE A 58 13.34 -13.98 -5.12
CA PHE A 58 13.65 -15.41 -5.31
C PHE A 58 14.87 -15.66 -6.19
N ALA A 59 15.56 -14.62 -6.69
CA ALA A 59 16.78 -14.72 -7.49
C ALA A 59 16.70 -15.85 -8.54
N ASP A 60 17.64 -16.81 -8.50
CA ASP A 60 17.73 -17.94 -9.44
C ASP A 60 16.59 -18.97 -9.28
N GLU A 61 15.89 -19.00 -8.15
CA GLU A 61 14.74 -19.88 -7.92
C GLU A 61 13.47 -19.38 -8.62
N ALA A 62 13.45 -18.10 -9.04
CA ALA A 62 12.28 -17.47 -9.65
C ALA A 62 11.84 -18.16 -10.97
N GLU A 63 12.74 -18.84 -11.68
CA GLU A 63 12.39 -19.57 -12.91
C GLU A 63 11.49 -20.79 -12.64
N ASN A 64 11.51 -21.33 -11.42
CA ASN A 64 10.74 -22.51 -11.02
C ASN A 64 9.46 -22.16 -10.25
N ILE A 65 9.16 -20.88 -10.08
CA ILE A 65 8.01 -20.39 -9.32
C ILE A 65 7.00 -19.78 -10.29
N ASP A 66 5.74 -20.20 -10.17
CA ASP A 66 4.64 -19.60 -10.91
C ASP A 66 4.12 -18.38 -10.13
N PHE A 67 4.55 -17.20 -10.56
CA PHE A 67 4.09 -15.94 -9.99
C PHE A 67 2.76 -15.54 -10.62
N THR A 68 1.77 -15.23 -9.79
CA THR A 68 0.48 -14.71 -10.26
C THR A 68 0.04 -13.53 -9.40
N VAL A 69 -0.27 -12.39 -10.03
CA VAL A 69 -0.84 -11.24 -9.30
C VAL A 69 -2.29 -11.55 -8.92
N ASP A 70 -2.59 -11.46 -7.63
CA ASP A 70 -3.92 -11.74 -7.09
C ASP A 70 -4.67 -10.45 -6.77
N TYR A 71 -5.28 -9.87 -7.81
CA TYR A 71 -6.07 -8.64 -7.64
C TYR A 71 -7.36 -8.84 -6.85
N SER A 72 -7.85 -10.08 -6.71
CA SER A 72 -9.01 -10.39 -5.86
C SER A 72 -8.72 -10.17 -4.38
N HIS A 73 -7.48 -10.45 -3.95
CA HIS A 73 -7.02 -10.25 -2.58
C HIS A 73 -6.30 -8.91 -2.38
N ALA A 74 -6.26 -8.05 -3.40
CA ALA A 74 -5.69 -6.71 -3.26
C ALA A 74 -6.64 -5.77 -2.51
N VAL A 75 -6.14 -5.13 -1.45
CA VAL A 75 -6.95 -4.33 -0.51
C VAL A 75 -6.50 -2.88 -0.44
N LYS A 76 -7.47 -1.97 -0.31
CA LYS A 76 -7.20 -0.55 -0.04
C LYS A 76 -6.99 -0.32 1.45
N ILE A 77 -5.94 0.41 1.80
CA ILE A 77 -5.61 0.78 3.17
C ILE A 77 -5.51 2.29 3.26
N TYR A 78 -6.31 2.90 4.14
CA TYR A 78 -6.25 4.33 4.42
C TYR A 78 -5.14 4.59 5.43
N VAL A 79 -4.12 5.31 5.00
CA VAL A 79 -2.92 5.58 5.78
C VAL A 79 -2.93 7.01 6.32
N ASP A 80 -2.08 7.25 7.32
CA ASP A 80 -1.91 8.55 7.96
C ASP A 80 -3.21 9.09 8.57
N THR A 81 -4.01 8.15 9.08
CA THR A 81 -5.26 8.45 9.79
C THR A 81 -5.06 8.36 11.30
N ASN A 82 -5.75 9.21 12.07
CA ASN A 82 -5.74 9.11 13.53
C ASN A 82 -7.15 9.12 14.12
N ILE A 83 -7.84 7.98 14.00
CA ILE A 83 -9.18 7.84 14.57
C ILE A 83 -9.18 7.92 16.10
N PHE A 84 -8.06 7.63 16.77
CA PHE A 84 -7.96 7.55 18.23
C PHE A 84 -7.89 8.91 18.92
N GLU A 85 -7.73 10.02 18.19
CA GLU A 85 -7.94 11.37 18.72
C GLU A 85 -9.38 11.56 19.22
N ASN A 86 -10.34 10.89 18.58
CA ASN A 86 -11.76 11.01 18.90
C ASN A 86 -12.12 10.15 20.12
N ASN A 87 -12.93 10.69 21.04
CA ASN A 87 -13.38 9.95 22.23
C ASN A 87 -14.35 8.81 21.90
N THR A 88 -15.12 8.99 20.84
CA THR A 88 -16.03 8.02 20.27
C THR A 88 -15.87 8.00 18.76
N ILE A 89 -16.29 6.92 18.11
CA ILE A 89 -16.34 6.84 16.65
C ILE A 89 -17.80 6.87 16.22
N THR A 90 -18.08 7.72 15.23
CA THR A 90 -19.37 7.85 14.56
C THR A 90 -19.16 7.75 13.06
N GLN A 91 -20.23 7.54 12.31
CA GLN A 91 -20.18 7.49 10.85
C GLN A 91 -19.61 8.77 10.22
N ASP A 92 -19.90 9.94 10.78
CA ASP A 92 -19.38 11.22 10.29
C ASP A 92 -17.87 11.31 10.48
N ILE A 93 -17.36 10.86 11.63
CA ILE A 93 -15.91 10.82 11.91
C ILE A 93 -15.24 9.91 10.88
N VAL A 94 -15.75 8.69 10.70
CA VAL A 94 -15.19 7.72 9.74
C VAL A 94 -15.21 8.27 8.32
N SER A 95 -16.34 8.85 7.90
CA SER A 95 -16.49 9.44 6.56
C SER A 95 -15.52 10.59 6.34
N ASN A 96 -15.32 11.45 7.33
CA ASN A 96 -14.39 12.57 7.24
C ASN A 96 -12.93 12.09 7.23
N THR A 97 -12.58 11.13 8.09
CA THR A 97 -11.25 10.51 8.11
C THR A 97 -10.92 9.90 6.76
N ILE A 98 -11.81 9.09 6.19
CA ILE A 98 -11.58 8.42 4.90
C ILE A 98 -11.45 9.43 3.75
N LYS A 99 -12.28 10.49 3.72
CA LYS A 99 -12.21 11.52 2.67
C LYS A 99 -10.90 12.30 2.66
N GLN A 100 -10.26 12.43 3.82
CA GLN A 100 -9.01 13.19 3.97
C GLN A 100 -7.78 12.29 3.92
N ALA A 101 -7.96 10.98 4.08
CA ALA A 101 -6.87 10.02 4.12
C ALA A 101 -6.18 9.91 2.76
N VAL A 102 -4.86 9.78 2.81
CA VAL A 102 -4.11 9.14 1.73
C VAL A 102 -4.38 7.65 1.81
N TYR A 103 -4.34 6.95 0.68
CA TYR A 103 -4.49 5.51 0.67
C TYR A 103 -3.45 4.83 -0.22
N ILE A 104 -3.21 3.57 0.11
CA ILE A 104 -2.36 2.65 -0.62
C ILE A 104 -3.16 1.41 -1.02
N TRP A 105 -2.63 0.68 -1.98
CA TRP A 105 -3.07 -0.66 -2.30
C TRP A 105 -1.98 -1.64 -1.89
N GLU A 106 -2.36 -2.68 -1.15
CA GLU A 106 -1.51 -3.86 -1.00
C GLU A 106 -1.99 -4.93 -1.97
N ILE A 107 -1.08 -5.38 -2.83
CA ILE A 107 -1.34 -6.27 -3.95
C ILE A 107 -0.54 -7.56 -3.73
N PRO A 108 -1.21 -8.67 -3.40
CA PRO A 108 -0.55 -9.95 -3.27
C PRO A 108 -0.09 -10.48 -4.63
N VAL A 109 1.13 -11.00 -4.68
CA VAL A 109 1.65 -11.82 -5.78
C VAL A 109 1.86 -13.22 -5.23
N LYS A 110 1.01 -14.15 -5.65
CA LYS A 110 1.07 -15.54 -5.22
C LYS A 110 2.33 -16.20 -5.76
N VAL A 111 3.02 -16.93 -4.89
CA VAL A 111 4.25 -17.71 -5.24
C VAL A 111 4.11 -19.19 -4.91
N ALA A 112 3.24 -19.54 -3.96
CA ALA A 112 2.84 -20.90 -3.65
C ALA A 112 1.43 -20.88 -3.03
N GLU A 113 0.92 -22.04 -2.61
CA GLU A 113 -0.33 -22.11 -1.84
C GLU A 113 -0.18 -21.32 -0.54
N ASP A 114 -1.03 -20.30 -0.39
CA ASP A 114 -1.04 -19.35 0.71
C ASP A 114 0.30 -18.65 1.02
N GLU A 115 1.18 -18.51 0.03
CA GLU A 115 2.41 -17.71 0.13
C GLU A 115 2.38 -16.56 -0.87
N TYR A 116 2.65 -15.36 -0.38
CA TYR A 116 2.53 -14.14 -1.17
C TYR A 116 3.73 -13.21 -0.96
N VAL A 117 4.21 -12.61 -2.05
CA VAL A 117 4.91 -11.33 -1.96
C VAL A 117 3.84 -10.25 -1.92
N ILE A 118 3.87 -9.40 -0.90
CA ILE A 118 2.96 -8.27 -0.78
C ILE A 118 3.62 -7.04 -1.39
N CYS A 119 3.08 -6.54 -2.49
CA CYS A 119 3.52 -5.33 -3.17
C CYS A 119 2.63 -4.16 -2.75
N THR A 120 3.21 -3.16 -2.08
CA THR A 120 2.52 -1.92 -1.75
C THR A 120 2.66 -0.91 -2.89
N VAL A 121 1.51 -0.47 -3.40
CA VAL A 121 1.39 0.52 -4.47
C VAL A 121 0.73 1.78 -3.91
N SER A 122 1.33 2.93 -4.17
CA SER A 122 0.82 4.24 -3.72
C SER A 122 0.84 5.23 -4.88
N ARG A 123 0.01 6.27 -4.79
CA ARG A 123 0.22 7.45 -5.64
C ARG A 123 1.48 8.16 -5.17
N LYS A 124 2.28 8.65 -6.12
CA LYS A 124 3.49 9.38 -5.79
C LYS A 124 3.12 10.69 -5.09
N PRO A 125 3.58 10.90 -3.83
CA PRO A 125 3.31 12.14 -3.12
C PRO A 125 4.12 13.31 -3.72
N PRO A 126 3.66 14.56 -3.53
CA PRO A 126 4.48 15.73 -3.83
C PRO A 126 5.74 15.75 -2.97
N ILE A 127 6.80 16.37 -3.49
CA ILE A 127 8.05 16.56 -2.77
C ILE A 127 7.91 17.82 -1.91
N GLU A 128 8.10 17.69 -0.59
CA GLU A 128 8.13 18.83 0.31
C GLU A 128 9.33 19.74 -0.03
N ASN A 129 9.14 21.06 0.05
CA ASN A 129 10.17 22.03 -0.32
C ASN A 129 11.46 21.84 0.49
N GLU A 130 11.33 21.54 1.78
CA GLU A 130 12.47 21.30 2.67
C GLU A 130 13.27 20.08 2.20
N VAL A 131 12.59 18.99 1.82
CA VAL A 131 13.21 17.77 1.29
C VAL A 131 13.86 18.05 -0.06
N LYS A 132 13.20 18.80 -0.94
CA LYS A 132 13.76 19.22 -2.23
C LYS A 132 15.06 20.00 -2.03
N GLN A 133 15.07 20.99 -1.14
CA GLN A 133 16.27 21.79 -0.85
C GLN A 133 17.38 20.93 -0.25
N GLU A 134 17.05 20.02 0.67
CA GLU A 134 18.02 19.08 1.24
C GLU A 134 18.69 18.22 0.16
N LEU A 135 17.89 17.61 -0.72
CA LEU A 135 18.35 16.72 -1.80
C LEU A 135 19.20 17.44 -2.87
N LEU A 136 18.90 18.71 -3.15
CA LEU A 136 19.70 19.53 -4.05
C LEU A 136 21.02 19.96 -3.37
N ASN A 137 20.95 20.42 -2.13
CA ASN A 137 22.10 20.94 -1.39
C ASN A 137 23.15 19.87 -1.07
N ASN A 138 22.71 18.65 -0.77
CA ASN A 138 23.61 17.53 -0.50
C ASN A 138 24.12 16.85 -1.79
N GLY A 139 23.68 17.31 -2.96
CA GLY A 139 24.09 16.79 -4.27
C GLY A 139 23.57 15.38 -4.59
N THR A 140 22.58 14.88 -3.84
CA THR A 140 21.95 13.58 -4.11
C THR A 140 21.14 13.62 -5.40
N TYR A 141 20.53 14.77 -5.70
CA TYR A 141 19.72 14.99 -6.90
C TYR A 141 20.08 16.29 -7.60
N THR A 142 19.97 16.28 -8.93
CA THR A 142 19.98 17.47 -9.78
C THR A 142 18.58 18.08 -9.88
N GLU A 143 18.48 19.35 -10.28
CA GLU A 143 17.18 20.00 -10.51
C GLU A 143 16.37 19.27 -11.59
N GLU A 144 17.02 18.73 -12.62
CA GLU A 144 16.39 17.94 -13.69
C GLU A 144 15.77 16.65 -13.13
N GLU A 145 16.49 15.90 -12.30
CA GLU A 145 15.96 14.68 -11.67
C GLU A 145 14.80 14.97 -10.70
N ILE A 146 14.85 16.11 -10.00
CA ILE A 146 13.71 16.57 -9.18
C ILE A 146 12.51 16.92 -10.06
N GLN A 147 12.69 17.61 -11.19
CA GLN A 147 11.60 17.93 -12.11
C GLN A 147 10.97 16.67 -12.73
N GLU A 148 11.78 15.70 -13.14
CA GLU A 148 11.29 14.41 -13.61
C GLU A 148 10.52 13.66 -12.51
N ALA A 149 10.97 13.79 -11.26
CA ALA A 149 10.26 13.22 -10.13
C ALA A 149 8.91 13.93 -9.90
N GLU A 150 8.87 15.26 -9.95
CA GLU A 150 7.64 16.06 -9.81
C GLU A 150 6.62 15.76 -10.93
N ALA A 151 7.08 15.51 -12.16
CA ALA A 151 6.21 15.17 -13.30
C ALA A 151 5.43 13.85 -13.11
N LYS A 152 5.86 13.00 -12.17
CA LYS A 152 5.21 11.72 -11.84
C LYS A 152 4.29 11.81 -10.62
N VAL A 153 4.16 12.98 -9.98
CA VAL A 153 3.27 13.16 -8.82
C VAL A 153 1.84 12.75 -9.17
N GLY A 154 1.20 12.03 -8.26
CA GLY A 154 -0.15 11.50 -8.44
C GLY A 154 -0.25 10.23 -9.28
N GLN A 155 0.81 9.81 -9.99
CA GLN A 155 0.84 8.53 -10.70
C GLN A 155 1.06 7.38 -9.71
N TRP A 156 0.49 6.22 -10.01
CA TRP A 156 0.72 5.00 -9.25
C TRP A 156 2.16 4.50 -9.40
N MET A 157 2.76 4.06 -8.30
CA MET A 157 4.12 3.53 -8.24
C MET A 157 4.25 2.45 -7.15
N ILE A 158 5.20 1.54 -7.31
CA ILE A 158 5.55 0.59 -6.25
C ILE A 158 6.32 1.34 -5.16
N ALA A 159 5.74 1.39 -3.96
CA ALA A 159 6.31 2.08 -2.82
C ALA A 159 7.19 1.16 -1.96
N ALA A 160 6.77 -0.10 -1.83
CA ALA A 160 7.49 -1.13 -1.09
C ALA A 160 7.02 -2.50 -1.56
N SER A 161 7.83 -3.52 -1.30
CA SER A 161 7.40 -4.91 -1.36
C SER A 161 8.00 -5.67 -0.21
N SER A 162 7.31 -6.70 0.26
CA SER A 162 7.79 -7.58 1.31
C SER A 162 7.39 -9.01 1.04
N TYR A 163 8.23 -9.94 1.48
CA TYR A 163 7.94 -11.36 1.44
C TYR A 163 8.21 -11.94 2.82
N ASP A 164 7.22 -12.62 3.38
CA ASP A 164 7.31 -13.34 4.64
C ASP A 164 6.46 -14.60 4.52
N LYS A 165 7.10 -15.77 4.58
CA LYS A 165 6.43 -17.08 4.48
C LYS A 165 5.35 -17.30 5.52
N THR A 166 5.42 -16.58 6.65
CA THR A 166 4.49 -16.70 7.76
C THR A 166 3.32 -15.73 7.68
N LYS A 167 3.43 -14.68 6.86
CA LYS A 167 2.37 -13.69 6.68
C LYS A 167 1.46 -14.07 5.53
N LYS A 168 0.16 -13.93 5.76
CA LYS A 168 -0.88 -14.07 4.74
C LYS A 168 -1.28 -12.69 4.23
N ASP A 169 -1.99 -12.68 3.11
CA ASP A 169 -2.69 -11.48 2.67
C ASP A 169 -3.77 -11.06 3.69
N TYR A 170 -4.20 -9.80 3.64
CA TYR A 170 -5.17 -9.30 4.61
C TYR A 170 -6.56 -9.93 4.46
N ILE A 171 -6.98 -10.37 3.27
CA ILE A 171 -8.28 -11.04 3.14
C ILE A 171 -8.25 -12.35 3.93
N SER A 172 -7.21 -13.17 3.76
CA SER A 172 -7.01 -14.40 4.53
C SER A 172 -7.00 -14.16 6.05
N GLU A 173 -6.32 -13.11 6.53
CA GLU A 173 -6.34 -12.79 7.96
C GLU A 173 -7.73 -12.33 8.44
N ILE A 174 -8.44 -11.52 7.66
CA ILE A 174 -9.81 -11.08 7.98
C ILE A 174 -10.76 -12.28 8.09
N GLU A 175 -10.72 -13.19 7.12
CA GLU A 175 -11.53 -14.42 7.11
C GLU A 175 -11.28 -15.26 8.37
N LYS A 176 -10.01 -15.37 8.77
CA LYS A 176 -9.61 -16.06 9.99
C LYS A 176 -10.16 -15.40 11.26
N VAL A 177 -10.17 -14.07 11.35
CA VAL A 177 -10.75 -13.37 12.51
C VAL A 177 -12.27 -13.50 12.54
N LEU A 178 -12.91 -13.41 11.38
CA LEU A 178 -14.37 -13.49 11.28
C LEU A 178 -14.88 -14.93 11.42
N GLY A 179 -14.04 -15.93 11.13
CA GLY A 179 -14.41 -17.35 11.14
C GLY A 179 -15.32 -17.76 9.97
N GLU A 180 -15.38 -16.93 8.93
CA GLU A 180 -16.19 -17.14 7.73
C GLU A 180 -15.44 -16.58 6.52
N SER A 181 -15.68 -17.16 5.34
CA SER A 181 -15.12 -16.64 4.09
C SER A 181 -15.66 -15.24 3.83
N PHE A 182 -14.79 -14.39 3.31
CA PHE A 182 -15.10 -13.01 3.02
C PHE A 182 -16.09 -12.96 1.87
N ASN A 183 -17.28 -12.45 2.16
CA ASN A 183 -18.28 -12.20 1.13
C ASN A 183 -18.38 -10.70 0.87
N LYS A 184 -18.13 -10.30 -0.38
CA LYS A 184 -18.27 -8.91 -0.85
C LYS A 184 -19.69 -8.36 -0.68
N GLU A 185 -20.70 -9.23 -0.61
CA GLU A 185 -22.10 -8.83 -0.40
C GLU A 185 -22.46 -8.62 1.07
N ASP A 186 -21.59 -9.05 2.01
CA ASP A 186 -21.83 -8.85 3.43
C ASP A 186 -21.68 -7.37 3.77
N LYS A 187 -22.78 -6.78 4.25
CA LYS A 187 -22.90 -5.35 4.59
C LYS A 187 -22.13 -4.95 5.85
N LYS A 188 -21.17 -5.76 6.32
CA LYS A 188 -20.30 -5.41 7.44
C LYS A 188 -19.31 -4.37 6.94
N HIS A 189 -19.42 -3.14 7.41
CA HIS A 189 -18.52 -2.07 6.97
C HIS A 189 -17.15 -2.21 7.62
N LEU A 190 -16.23 -2.86 6.90
CA LEU A 190 -14.85 -3.02 7.30
C LEU A 190 -13.96 -2.07 6.50
N TYR A 191 -13.26 -1.19 7.20
CA TYR A 191 -12.23 -0.33 6.62
C TYR A 191 -10.85 -0.77 7.12
N LEU A 192 -9.86 -0.85 6.23
CA LEU A 192 -8.47 -1.02 6.66
C LEU A 192 -7.83 0.34 6.87
N LEU A 193 -7.33 0.57 8.08
CA LEU A 193 -6.59 1.76 8.47
C LEU A 193 -5.17 1.36 8.84
N GLY A 194 -4.19 2.21 8.55
CA GLY A 194 -2.79 2.00 8.91
C GLY A 194 -2.04 3.32 9.04
N GLY A 195 -0.76 3.26 9.40
CA GLY A 195 0.05 4.46 9.63
C GLY A 195 -0.52 5.38 10.72
N THR A 196 -1.34 4.83 11.61
CA THR A 196 -1.92 5.56 12.74
C THR A 196 -0.86 5.65 13.84
N PRO A 197 -0.74 6.79 14.56
CA PRO A 197 0.20 6.88 15.66
C PRO A 197 0.02 5.74 16.66
N ASN A 198 1.12 5.04 16.99
CA ASN A 198 1.15 3.86 17.86
C ASN A 198 0.38 2.62 17.34
N MET A 199 -0.19 2.67 16.13
CA MET A 199 -0.81 1.57 15.40
C MET A 199 -0.44 1.65 13.92
N ARG A 200 0.86 1.45 13.63
CA ARG A 200 1.42 1.60 12.28
C ARG A 200 0.97 0.52 11.31
N MET A 201 0.92 -0.73 11.78
CA MET A 201 0.48 -1.86 10.97
C MET A 201 -1.02 -1.77 10.69
N PRO A 202 -1.48 -2.20 9.51
CA PRO A 202 -2.89 -2.18 9.17
C PRO A 202 -3.78 -2.93 10.17
N PHE A 203 -4.94 -2.35 10.46
CA PHE A 203 -5.98 -2.92 11.30
C PHE A 203 -7.36 -2.64 10.69
N GLY A 204 -8.34 -3.48 11.03
CA GLY A 204 -9.71 -3.32 10.60
C GLY A 204 -10.51 -2.40 11.52
N LEU A 205 -11.24 -1.45 10.98
CA LEU A 205 -12.32 -0.74 11.64
C LEU A 205 -13.65 -1.36 11.19
N LEU A 206 -14.26 -2.14 12.07
CA LEU A 206 -15.49 -2.89 11.82
C LEU A 206 -16.70 -2.12 12.37
N GLU A 207 -17.62 -1.75 11.49
CA GLU A 207 -18.95 -1.25 11.85
C GLU A 207 -19.93 -2.42 11.99
N SER A 208 -20.69 -2.40 13.08
CA SER A 208 -21.84 -3.27 13.26
C SER A 208 -22.90 -2.54 14.08
N ASN A 209 -24.10 -2.37 13.49
CA ASN A 209 -25.22 -1.69 14.14
C ASN A 209 -24.84 -0.30 14.69
N GLN A 210 -24.15 0.52 13.88
CA GLN A 210 -23.67 1.86 14.25
C GLN A 210 -22.66 1.89 15.41
N LYS A 211 -22.07 0.74 15.74
CA LYS A 211 -20.96 0.63 16.70
C LYS A 211 -19.70 0.21 15.98
N TYR A 212 -18.58 0.77 16.43
CA TYR A 212 -17.28 0.51 15.83
C TYR A 212 -16.40 -0.33 16.75
N SER A 213 -15.80 -1.35 16.16
CA SER A 213 -14.82 -2.22 16.80
C SER A 213 -13.52 -2.19 15.99
N ILE A 214 -12.41 -2.51 16.66
CA ILE A 214 -11.10 -2.63 16.05
C ILE A 214 -10.74 -4.11 15.94
N MET A 215 -10.43 -4.53 14.71
CA MET A 215 -9.94 -5.86 14.37
C MET A 215 -8.43 -5.78 14.19
N THR A 216 -7.69 -6.49 15.02
CA THR A 216 -6.22 -6.59 14.90
C THR A 216 -5.88 -7.65 13.87
N LEU A 217 -4.96 -7.37 12.93
CA LEU A 217 -4.66 -8.26 11.78
C LEU A 217 -3.18 -8.71 11.71
N ASP A 218 -2.27 -7.94 12.32
CA ASP A 218 -0.86 -8.30 12.44
C ASP A 218 -0.39 -8.03 13.88
N LEU A 219 0.81 -8.50 14.22
CA LEU A 219 1.48 -8.27 15.51
C LEU A 219 1.53 -6.78 15.81
N ILE A 220 0.66 -6.35 16.72
CA ILE A 220 0.72 -5.02 17.32
C ILE A 220 1.89 -5.04 18.29
N LYS A 221 3.07 -4.67 17.81
CA LYS A 221 4.21 -4.37 18.66
C LYS A 221 4.26 -2.86 18.84
N PRO A 222 4.31 -2.34 20.08
CA PRO A 222 4.67 -0.95 20.28
C PRO A 222 6.02 -0.71 19.61
N ASP A 223 6.15 0.40 18.90
CA ASP A 223 7.39 0.78 18.24
C ASP A 223 8.40 1.21 19.31
N THR A 224 9.03 0.23 19.95
CA THR A 224 10.11 0.46 20.90
C THR A 224 11.34 -0.26 20.42
N ASP A 225 12.00 0.32 19.41
CA ASP A 225 13.39 -0.04 19.08
C ASP A 225 14.38 0.37 20.19
N SER A 226 13.94 1.11 21.22
CA SER A 226 14.72 1.38 22.43
C SER A 226 13.84 1.98 23.52
N SER A 227 13.38 1.20 24.50
CA SER A 227 13.37 1.60 25.92
C SER A 227 12.56 0.64 26.78
N SER A 228 13.09 0.39 27.97
CA SER A 228 12.59 -0.37 29.11
C SER A 228 11.22 0.06 29.69
N ASN A 229 10.43 0.88 28.98
CA ASN A 229 9.23 1.53 29.51
C ASN A 229 7.90 0.86 29.12
N ALA A 230 7.91 -0.17 28.25
CA ALA A 230 6.70 -0.94 27.89
C ALA A 230 6.16 -1.85 29.03
N ARG A 231 6.77 -1.85 30.23
CA ARG A 231 6.54 -2.87 31.26
C ARG A 231 5.28 -2.72 32.13
N ASN A 232 4.34 -1.83 31.81
CA ASN A 232 3.15 -1.63 32.67
C ASN A 232 1.80 -1.63 31.94
N LEU A 233 1.70 -2.18 30.73
CA LEU A 233 0.41 -2.54 30.17
C LEU A 233 0.00 -3.91 30.74
N LYS A 234 -1.08 -3.95 31.53
CA LYS A 234 -1.58 -5.20 32.14
C LYS A 234 -2.14 -6.20 31.13
N GLU A 235 -2.47 -5.76 29.91
CA GLU A 235 -2.96 -6.59 28.81
C GLU A 235 -2.48 -6.03 27.48
N ASP A 236 -1.70 -6.82 26.73
CA ASP A 236 -1.38 -6.55 25.33
C ASP A 236 -2.58 -6.91 24.43
N LEU A 237 -2.73 -6.17 23.33
CA LEU A 237 -3.70 -6.55 22.30
C LEU A 237 -3.16 -7.79 21.57
N GLN A 238 -3.98 -8.83 21.49
CA GLN A 238 -3.67 -10.03 20.73
C GLN A 238 -3.90 -9.75 19.25
N THR A 239 -3.15 -10.45 18.40
CA THR A 239 -3.41 -10.47 16.96
C THR A 239 -4.71 -11.20 16.67
N ASN A 240 -5.29 -10.91 15.51
CA ASN A 240 -6.45 -11.62 14.99
C ASN A 240 -7.66 -11.62 15.94
N THR A 241 -7.88 -10.48 16.60
CA THR A 241 -8.91 -10.32 17.64
C THR A 241 -9.72 -9.05 17.43
N ILE A 242 -11.02 -9.11 17.74
CA ILE A 242 -11.91 -7.95 17.70
C ILE A 242 -12.07 -7.35 19.10
N TYR A 243 -11.78 -6.06 19.22
CA TYR A 243 -11.93 -5.28 20.44
C TYR A 243 -12.90 -4.12 20.24
N ASN A 244 -13.61 -3.73 21.30
CA ASN A 244 -14.34 -2.46 21.29
C ASN A 244 -13.36 -1.28 21.13
N PHE A 245 -13.71 -0.30 20.32
CA PHE A 245 -12.91 0.91 20.08
C PHE A 245 -12.35 1.56 21.36
N ILE A 246 -13.16 1.67 22.43
CA ILE A 246 -12.75 2.32 23.68
C ILE A 246 -11.61 1.55 24.37
N LYS A 247 -11.59 0.21 24.27
CA LYS A 247 -10.49 -0.60 24.82
C LYS A 247 -9.18 -0.28 24.10
N VAL A 248 -9.21 -0.26 22.77
CA VAL A 248 -8.02 0.03 21.95
C VAL A 248 -7.56 1.48 22.13
N LYS A 249 -8.47 2.46 22.12
CA LYS A 249 -8.12 3.86 22.39
C LYS A 249 -7.40 4.02 23.73
N LYS A 250 -7.91 3.39 24.79
CA LYS A 250 -7.28 3.43 26.12
C LYS A 250 -5.90 2.78 26.10
N TRP A 251 -5.73 1.68 25.37
CA TRP A 251 -4.45 1.02 25.19
C TRP A 251 -3.45 1.92 24.45
N VAL A 252 -3.84 2.50 23.29
CA VAL A 252 -3.03 3.44 22.50
C VAL A 252 -2.62 4.68 23.31
N SER A 253 -3.52 5.21 24.13
CA SER A 253 -3.27 6.41 24.95
C SER A 253 -2.27 6.18 26.09
N ASN A 254 -1.98 4.92 26.44
CA ASN A 254 -0.98 4.57 27.46
C ASN A 254 0.41 4.32 26.85
N LEU A 255 0.53 4.30 25.53
CA LEU A 255 1.80 4.17 24.84
C LEU A 255 2.54 5.52 24.83
N PRO A 256 3.88 5.51 24.77
CA PRO A 256 4.64 6.74 24.60
C PRO A 256 4.18 7.47 23.33
N PRO A 257 4.26 8.81 23.29
CA PRO A 257 4.04 9.54 22.06
C PRO A 257 5.09 9.13 21.02
N GLU A 258 4.68 8.96 19.76
CA GLU A 258 5.63 8.70 18.68
C GLU A 258 6.59 9.89 18.49
N ASN A 259 7.83 9.59 18.14
CA ASN A 259 8.80 10.63 17.77
C ASN A 259 8.35 11.29 16.46
N ALA A 260 8.38 12.62 16.40
CA ALA A 260 7.99 13.40 15.20
C ALA A 260 8.79 13.05 13.92
N GLY A 261 9.93 12.33 14.06
CA GLY A 261 10.74 11.80 12.96
C GLY A 261 10.14 10.57 12.27
N ASP A 262 9.23 9.85 12.93
CA ASP A 262 8.46 8.72 12.38
C ASP A 262 7.18 9.21 11.71
N SER A 263 7.31 10.31 10.97
CA SER A 263 6.24 10.89 10.18
C SER A 263 5.50 9.84 9.34
N GLY A 264 4.20 10.02 9.16
CA GLY A 264 3.29 9.11 8.47
C GLY A 264 3.82 8.45 7.19
N TYR A 265 3.17 7.34 6.83
CA TYR A 265 3.46 6.49 5.68
C TYR A 265 3.73 7.30 4.41
N ALA A 266 2.98 8.36 4.12
CA ALA A 266 3.21 9.21 2.94
C ALA A 266 4.61 9.86 2.93
N LYS A 267 5.07 10.40 4.06
CA LYS A 267 6.39 11.03 4.18
C LYS A 267 7.52 10.00 4.13
N GLN A 268 7.27 8.78 4.65
CA GLN A 268 8.19 7.66 4.50
C GLN A 268 8.28 7.18 3.05
N ILE A 269 7.16 7.10 2.33
CA ILE A 269 7.15 6.77 0.90
C ILE A 269 7.99 7.79 0.11
N THR A 270 7.82 9.10 0.36
CA THR A 270 8.61 10.14 -0.31
C THR A 270 10.12 9.90 -0.11
N LYS A 271 10.56 9.69 1.15
CA LYS A 271 11.96 9.43 1.47
C LYS A 271 12.47 8.11 0.85
N LYS A 272 11.69 7.02 0.96
CA LYS A 272 12.05 5.72 0.39
C LYS A 272 12.13 5.75 -1.13
N TYR A 273 11.22 6.46 -1.81
CA TYR A 273 11.26 6.63 -3.26
C TYR A 273 12.61 7.23 -3.70
N PHE A 274 13.06 8.29 -3.03
CA PHE A 274 14.37 8.90 -3.33
C PHE A 274 15.54 7.99 -2.95
N ALA A 275 15.44 7.16 -1.91
CA ALA A 275 16.46 6.16 -1.61
C ALA A 275 16.53 5.02 -2.66
N ILE A 276 15.38 4.58 -3.19
CA ILE A 276 15.29 3.53 -4.22
C ILE A 276 15.85 4.02 -5.56
N GLN A 277 15.60 5.28 -5.93
CA GLN A 277 16.21 5.86 -7.12
C GLN A 277 17.73 6.05 -6.96
N ASP A 278 18.21 6.42 -5.76
CA ASP A 278 19.64 6.56 -5.47
C ASP A 278 20.38 5.21 -5.54
N THR A 279 19.76 4.11 -5.07
CA THR A 279 20.35 2.75 -5.21
C THR A 279 20.41 2.26 -6.67
N LYS A 280 19.45 2.63 -7.51
CA LYS A 280 19.53 2.44 -8.98
C LYS A 280 20.51 3.42 -9.66
N SER A 281 20.81 4.56 -9.03
CA SER A 281 21.78 5.58 -9.44
C SER A 281 23.20 5.31 -8.92
N SER A 282 23.45 4.18 -8.24
CA SER A 282 24.83 3.83 -7.92
C SER A 282 25.60 3.71 -9.23
N LYS A 283 26.55 4.63 -9.47
CA LYS A 283 27.45 4.64 -10.64
C LYS A 283 28.36 3.40 -10.69
N ILE A 284 28.15 2.42 -9.81
CA ILE A 284 28.95 1.21 -9.62
C ILE A 284 28.87 0.27 -10.84
N PRO A 285 27.71 -0.01 -11.48
CA PRO A 285 27.65 -0.86 -12.67
C PRO A 285 28.27 -0.17 -13.89
N ILE A 286 28.18 1.16 -14.00
CA ILE A 286 28.74 1.94 -15.11
C ILE A 286 30.27 2.01 -14.99
N ILE A 287 30.80 2.19 -13.78
CA ILE A 287 32.25 2.18 -13.52
C ILE A 287 32.82 0.76 -13.71
N MET A 288 32.13 -0.30 -13.26
CA MET A 288 32.57 -1.68 -13.52
C MET A 288 32.51 -2.04 -15.02
N GLY A 289 31.49 -1.58 -15.75
CA GLY A 289 31.40 -1.78 -17.20
C GLY A 289 32.51 -1.06 -17.98
N LEU A 290 32.86 0.17 -17.58
CA LEU A 290 33.97 0.93 -18.17
C LEU A 290 35.34 0.30 -17.87
N VAL A 291 35.56 -0.20 -16.65
CA VAL A 291 36.81 -0.88 -16.27
C VAL A 291 36.98 -2.20 -17.03
N LEU A 292 35.91 -2.98 -17.19
CA LEU A 292 35.93 -4.21 -18.00
C LEU A 292 36.20 -3.92 -19.49
N MET A 293 35.61 -2.87 -20.06
CA MET A 293 35.90 -2.46 -21.44
C MET A 293 37.36 -2.03 -21.64
N ILE A 294 37.93 -1.28 -20.69
CA ILE A 294 39.34 -0.86 -20.75
C ILE A 294 40.28 -2.08 -20.67
N ILE A 295 39.98 -3.06 -19.82
CA ILE A 295 40.76 -4.30 -19.71
C ILE A 295 40.71 -5.10 -21.02
N VAL A 296 39.53 -5.25 -21.64
CA VAL A 296 39.37 -5.96 -22.92
C VAL A 296 40.14 -5.27 -24.05
N VAL A 297 40.10 -3.93 -24.12
CA VAL A 297 40.86 -3.14 -25.11
C VAL A 297 42.37 -3.33 -24.93
N ILE A 298 42.86 -3.35 -23.69
CA ILE A 298 44.28 -3.59 -23.38
C ILE A 298 44.69 -5.01 -23.80
N ILE A 299 43.87 -6.02 -23.54
CA ILE A 299 44.16 -7.41 -23.92
C ILE A 299 44.22 -7.56 -25.45
N ILE A 300 43.25 -6.98 -26.17
CA ILE A 300 43.22 -6.99 -27.64
C ILE A 300 44.46 -6.27 -28.20
N PHE A 301 44.83 -5.12 -27.64
CA PHE A 301 46.02 -4.39 -28.07
C PHE A 301 47.31 -5.18 -27.84
N LEU A 302 47.46 -5.85 -26.69
CA LEU A 302 48.61 -6.70 -26.39
C LEU A 302 48.68 -7.92 -27.33
N TYR A 303 47.53 -8.54 -27.62
CA TYR A 303 47.44 -9.67 -28.55
C TYR A 303 47.81 -9.26 -29.99
N LEU A 304 47.30 -8.14 -30.48
CA LEU A 304 47.64 -7.61 -31.81
C LEU A 304 49.12 -7.22 -31.90
N LYS A 305 49.68 -6.63 -30.83
CA LYS A 305 51.11 -6.30 -30.75
C LYS A 305 52.00 -7.55 -30.78
N GLN A 306 51.63 -8.62 -30.05
CA GLN A 306 52.37 -9.89 -30.12
C GLN A 306 52.30 -10.53 -31.52
N LYS A 307 51.13 -10.50 -32.17
CA LYS A 307 50.94 -11.03 -33.52
C LYS A 307 51.76 -10.26 -34.57
N LEU A 308 51.84 -8.94 -34.45
CA LEU A 308 52.70 -8.10 -35.30
C LEU A 308 54.19 -8.35 -35.11
N ILE A 309 54.62 -8.66 -33.88
CA ILE A 309 56.02 -9.00 -33.58
C ILE A 309 56.38 -10.39 -34.13
N HIS A 310 55.46 -11.36 -34.05
CA HIS A 310 55.67 -12.71 -34.63
C HIS A 310 55.53 -12.75 -36.15
N SER A 311 54.82 -11.79 -36.77
CA SER A 311 54.73 -11.65 -38.24
C SER A 311 55.96 -10.98 -38.86
N LYS A 312 56.87 -10.41 -38.06
CA LYS A 312 58.11 -9.75 -38.52
C LYS A 312 59.38 -10.57 -38.23
N ARG A 313 59.23 -11.81 -37.76
CA ARG A 313 60.30 -12.83 -37.75
C ARG A 313 59.98 -13.86 -38.82
#